data_AF-A0A7V9RLV1-F1
#
_entry.id   AF-A0A7V9RLV1-F1
#
_cell.length_a   1.000
_cell.length_b   1.000
_cell.length_c   1.000
_cell.angle_alpha   90.00
_cell.angle_beta   90.00
_cell.angle_gamma   90.00
#
_symmetry.space_group_name_H-M   'P 1'
#
loop_
_entity.id
_entity.type
_entity.pdbx_description
1 polymer ?
#
loop_
_entity_poly.entity_id
_entity_poly.type
_entity_poly.pdbx_seq_one_letter_code
_entity_poly.pdbx_strand_id
1 'polypeptide(L)'
;MSSSCPRPATSLRLAATGGRADLMRIVLTALGGAATTAGLLLAMSVAAIGSGDGPYTADVLNQPGLRPGVIVVLLLLCVPVLFFVGQCTRVGAPQRDRRLAALRMAGATPADVRRIAAMETGLAGVIGAVLGATTFFAGRALLGSPQVREVEISTDEIGSDGQVTRMVETLSTAAHTLPTDVTLPAWSIVLALLAVPLAATAASVVALRQVTISPFGVIHHRVTRPPTLLPIVLLLAGAGGLAIWETVATTLRLDLQDGLGLYGGVALVLFVLAAVGLIFGSASVAFLIGTWLAPRVRHPSLLIAARRMIDAPFTASRASSAVLLAVLLGAAVQGTRTTFLLLTDPSDGFYADTFRLLDTALLVAIGVAVAGLLVITAEGIVARRRTLASLTAAGTPRRVLAAATLIEVFLPLVPTVVLATAAGVLAARGFFGTTVQPPGSGRVPGRDVTAPVGVPVPWVQLSVLAGGTLAAVMLVTALALIFLRRSTSVTELRTAA
;
A
#
# COMPACT_ATOMS: atom_id res chain seq x y z
N MET A 1 -1.71 -20.65 45.32
CA MET A 1 -2.13 -21.54 44.22
C MET A 1 -1.23 -21.26 43.02
N SER A 2 -0.25 -22.13 42.77
CA SER A 2 0.68 -21.99 41.63
C SER A 2 -0.08 -22.29 40.34
N SER A 3 -0.31 -21.25 39.53
CA SER A 3 -0.82 -21.39 38.18
C SER A 3 0.23 -22.10 37.32
N SER A 4 0.13 -23.42 37.26
CA SER A 4 0.88 -24.22 36.30
C SER A 4 0.50 -23.75 34.90
N CYS A 5 1.42 -23.03 34.25
CA CYS A 5 1.26 -22.59 32.87
C CYS A 5 0.87 -23.80 32.01
N PRO A 6 -0.13 -23.67 31.11
CA PRO A 6 -0.42 -24.73 30.16
C PRO A 6 0.84 -25.03 29.36
N ARG A 7 1.20 -26.33 29.26
CA ARG A 7 2.37 -26.76 28.50
C ARG A 7 2.27 -26.24 27.06
N PRO A 8 3.40 -25.85 26.43
CA PRO A 8 3.39 -25.26 25.08
C PRO A 8 2.69 -26.16 24.04
N ALA A 9 2.78 -27.49 24.21
CA ALA A 9 2.09 -28.46 23.38
C ALA A 9 0.56 -28.39 23.48
N THR A 10 0.01 -28.11 24.67
CA THR A 10 -1.44 -27.97 24.86
C THR A 10 -1.97 -26.68 24.25
N SER A 11 -1.20 -25.58 24.35
CA SER A 11 -1.53 -24.33 23.64
C SER A 11 -1.48 -24.49 22.12
N LEU A 12 -0.54 -25.29 21.59
CA LEU A 12 -0.45 -25.56 20.15
C LEU A 12 -1.63 -26.39 19.64
N ARG A 13 -2.04 -27.43 20.40
CA ARG A 13 -3.23 -28.24 20.06
C ARG A 13 -4.51 -27.41 20.08
N LEU A 14 -4.66 -26.52 21.07
CA LEU A 14 -5.78 -25.59 21.12
C LEU A 14 -5.75 -24.60 19.94
N ALA A 15 -4.59 -24.10 19.53
CA ALA A 15 -4.48 -23.22 18.36
C ALA A 15 -4.94 -23.91 17.04
N ALA A 16 -4.83 -25.24 16.95
CA ALA A 16 -5.17 -26.01 15.75
C ALA A 16 -6.67 -26.31 15.56
N THR A 17 -7.52 -26.19 16.58
CA THR A 17 -8.96 -26.53 16.51
C THR A 17 -9.83 -25.36 16.00
N GLY A 18 -9.38 -24.66 14.96
CA GLY A 18 -10.02 -23.46 14.43
C GLY A 18 -11.16 -23.73 13.42
N GLY A 19 -12.13 -22.82 13.35
CA GLY A 19 -13.17 -22.84 12.30
C GLY A 19 -12.66 -22.34 10.94
N ARG A 20 -13.53 -22.34 9.91
CA ARG A 20 -13.20 -21.80 8.57
C ARG A 20 -12.68 -20.35 8.59
N ALA A 21 -13.19 -19.54 9.52
CA ALA A 21 -12.74 -18.15 9.69
C ALA A 21 -11.32 -18.06 10.26
N ASP A 22 -10.94 -18.97 11.17
CA ASP A 22 -9.58 -19.04 11.70
C ASP A 22 -8.60 -19.51 10.63
N LEU A 23 -8.98 -20.50 9.82
CA LEU A 23 -8.17 -20.95 8.69
C LEU A 23 -7.95 -19.82 7.68
N MET A 24 -9.00 -19.07 7.32
CA MET A 24 -8.87 -17.92 6.42
C MET A 24 -7.92 -16.85 6.99
N ARG A 25 -8.02 -16.54 8.29
CA ARG A 25 -7.10 -15.63 8.98
C ARG A 25 -5.66 -16.12 8.91
N ILE A 26 -5.41 -17.40 9.20
CA ILE A 26 -4.07 -18.00 9.17
C ILE A 26 -3.50 -17.93 7.74
N VAL A 27 -4.27 -18.34 6.73
CA VAL A 27 -3.84 -18.32 5.32
C VAL A 27 -3.52 -16.90 4.86
N LEU A 28 -4.40 -15.93 5.12
CA LEU A 28 -4.18 -14.55 4.70
C LEU A 28 -3.00 -13.90 5.44
N THR A 29 -2.84 -14.18 6.74
CA THR A 29 -1.69 -13.72 7.54
C THR A 29 -0.38 -14.33 7.02
N ALA A 30 -0.39 -15.62 6.68
CA ALA A 30 0.76 -16.31 6.10
C ALA A 30 1.12 -15.77 4.72
N LEU A 31 0.15 -15.51 3.83
CA LEU A 31 0.39 -14.91 2.51
C LEU A 31 0.99 -13.51 2.62
N GLY A 32 0.43 -12.66 3.49
CA GLY A 32 1.00 -11.33 3.73
C GLY A 32 2.39 -11.40 4.36
N GLY A 33 2.60 -12.30 5.32
CA GLY A 33 3.92 -12.58 5.89
C GLY A 33 4.94 -13.08 4.86
N ALA A 34 4.51 -13.92 3.92
CA ALA A 34 5.35 -14.40 2.82
C ALA A 34 5.77 -13.26 1.90
N ALA A 35 4.83 -12.40 1.49
CA ALA A 35 5.13 -11.23 0.67
C ALA A 35 6.06 -10.24 1.39
N THR A 36 5.85 -9.96 2.68
CA THR A 36 6.76 -9.12 3.47
C THR A 36 8.16 -9.75 3.58
N THR A 37 8.25 -11.06 3.84
CA THR A 37 9.55 -11.73 3.97
C THR A 37 10.31 -11.73 2.66
N ALA A 38 9.64 -12.00 1.54
CA ALA A 38 10.24 -11.93 0.20
C ALA A 38 10.71 -10.50 -0.12
N GLY A 39 9.92 -9.47 0.20
CA GLY A 39 10.30 -8.06 0.03
C GLY A 39 11.51 -7.66 0.87
N LEU A 40 11.57 -8.09 2.13
CA LEU A 40 12.75 -7.87 2.99
C LEU A 40 13.99 -8.57 2.46
N LEU A 41 13.87 -9.83 2.01
CA LEU A 41 15.00 -10.57 1.43
C LEU A 41 15.48 -9.94 0.11
N LEU A 42 14.58 -9.43 -0.74
CA LEU A 42 14.93 -8.66 -1.92
C LEU A 42 15.71 -7.38 -1.55
N ALA A 43 15.24 -6.62 -0.55
CA ALA A 43 15.92 -5.43 -0.07
C ALA A 43 17.33 -5.75 0.46
N MET A 44 17.45 -6.83 1.25
CA MET A 44 18.75 -7.31 1.75
C MET A 44 19.66 -7.82 0.64
N SER A 45 19.10 -8.38 -0.44
CA SER A 45 19.88 -8.81 -1.62
C SER A 45 20.50 -7.61 -2.32
N VAL A 46 19.74 -6.53 -2.51
CA VAL A 46 20.23 -5.28 -3.11
C VAL A 46 21.28 -4.63 -2.21
N ALA A 47 21.10 -4.69 -0.89
CA ALA A 47 22.07 -4.17 0.08
C ALA A 47 23.39 -4.95 0.11
N ALA A 48 23.36 -6.24 -0.26
CA ALA A 48 24.53 -7.11 -0.25
C ALA A 48 25.37 -7.03 -1.53
N ILE A 49 24.92 -6.32 -2.58
CA ILE A 49 25.67 -6.19 -3.84
C ILE A 49 27.01 -5.49 -3.57
N GLY A 50 28.11 -6.18 -3.87
CA GLY A 50 29.48 -5.69 -3.80
C GLY A 50 29.90 -4.88 -5.02
N SER A 51 31.21 -4.57 -5.10
CA SER A 51 31.84 -3.88 -6.24
C SER A 51 32.18 -4.81 -7.41
N GLY A 52 32.20 -6.13 -7.19
CA GLY A 52 32.52 -7.14 -8.21
C GLY A 52 31.32 -7.91 -8.75
N ASP A 53 30.10 -7.59 -8.30
CA ASP A 53 28.87 -8.28 -8.70
C ASP A 53 28.19 -7.57 -9.89
N GLY A 54 27.43 -8.32 -10.71
CA GLY A 54 26.80 -7.82 -11.93
C GLY A 54 27.55 -8.17 -13.24
N PRO A 55 27.12 -7.62 -14.39
CA PRO A 55 26.06 -6.62 -14.56
C PRO A 55 24.65 -7.19 -14.44
N TYR A 56 23.71 -6.34 -14.03
CA TYR A 56 22.29 -6.64 -13.94
C TYR A 56 21.50 -6.04 -15.11
N THR A 57 20.35 -6.63 -15.45
CA THR A 57 19.44 -6.08 -16.49
C THR A 57 18.85 -4.74 -16.05
N ALA A 58 18.63 -4.53 -14.76
CA ALA A 58 18.19 -3.27 -14.20
C ALA A 58 19.40 -2.37 -13.91
N ASP A 59 19.64 -1.37 -14.75
CA ASP A 59 20.83 -0.50 -14.61
C ASP A 59 20.90 0.28 -13.31
N VAL A 60 19.76 0.55 -12.68
CA VAL A 60 19.70 1.18 -11.36
C VAL A 60 20.44 0.37 -10.28
N LEU A 61 20.60 -0.95 -10.46
CA LEU A 61 21.35 -1.83 -9.55
C LEU A 61 22.86 -1.77 -9.80
N ASN A 62 23.26 -1.48 -11.04
CA ASN A 62 24.67 -1.37 -11.44
C ASN A 62 25.31 -0.11 -10.84
N GLN A 63 24.53 0.95 -10.57
CA GLN A 63 25.02 2.20 -10.00
C GLN A 63 24.98 2.18 -8.45
N PRO A 64 26.13 2.21 -7.76
CA PRO A 64 26.18 2.09 -6.30
C PRO A 64 25.43 3.22 -5.57
N GLY A 65 25.42 4.43 -6.15
CA GLY A 65 24.71 5.59 -5.59
C GLY A 65 23.18 5.46 -5.57
N LEU A 66 22.60 4.58 -6.39
CA LEU A 66 21.15 4.43 -6.52
C LEU A 66 20.58 3.20 -5.79
N ARG A 67 21.43 2.26 -5.37
CA ARG A 67 21.04 1.08 -4.59
C ARG A 67 20.25 1.45 -3.32
N PRO A 68 20.61 2.49 -2.53
CA PRO A 68 19.82 2.90 -1.37
C PRO A 68 18.37 3.27 -1.72
N GLY A 69 18.14 3.91 -2.88
CA GLY A 69 16.81 4.25 -3.35
C GLY A 69 15.96 3.01 -3.62
N VAL A 70 16.53 2.00 -4.27
CA VAL A 70 15.85 0.71 -4.53
C VAL A 70 15.50 0.00 -3.21
N ILE A 71 16.41 -0.01 -2.23
CA ILE A 71 16.17 -0.58 -0.90
C ILE A 71 14.99 0.14 -0.24
N VAL A 72 14.98 1.48 -0.25
CA VAL A 72 13.89 2.28 0.33
C VAL A 72 12.55 1.95 -0.34
N VAL A 73 12.51 1.82 -1.67
CA VAL A 73 11.29 1.45 -2.41
C VAL A 73 10.80 0.05 -2.02
N LEU A 74 11.70 -0.95 -1.92
CA LEU A 74 11.35 -2.31 -1.50
C LEU A 74 10.84 -2.36 -0.05
N LEU A 75 11.44 -1.58 0.85
CA LEU A 75 10.97 -1.45 2.23
C LEU A 75 9.62 -0.72 2.30
N LEU A 76 9.42 0.32 1.50
CA LEU A 76 8.14 1.04 1.42
C LEU A 76 7.03 0.15 0.86
N LEU A 77 7.35 -0.73 -0.10
CA LEU A 77 6.42 -1.73 -0.63
C LEU A 77 5.96 -2.75 0.43
N CYS A 78 6.76 -2.97 1.48
CA CYS A 78 6.36 -3.81 2.61
C CYS A 78 5.28 -3.16 3.48
N VAL A 79 5.15 -1.83 3.50
CA VAL A 79 4.17 -1.10 4.33
C VAL A 79 2.71 -1.47 4.02
N PRO A 80 2.21 -1.40 2.77
CA PRO A 80 0.84 -1.82 2.46
C PRO A 80 0.60 -3.31 2.74
N VAL A 81 1.63 -4.16 2.59
CA VAL A 81 1.56 -5.59 2.93
C VAL A 81 1.40 -5.80 4.43
N LEU A 82 2.15 -5.07 5.25
CA LEU A 82 2.01 -5.13 6.71
C LEU A 82 0.65 -4.60 7.17
N PHE A 83 0.13 -3.56 6.52
CA PHE A 83 -1.23 -3.08 6.79
C PHE A 83 -2.26 -4.16 6.45
N PHE A 84 -2.12 -4.80 5.28
CA PHE A 84 -2.94 -5.94 4.87
C PHE A 84 -2.92 -7.07 5.90
N VAL A 85 -1.72 -7.48 6.37
CA VAL A 85 -1.56 -8.47 7.46
C VAL A 85 -2.32 -8.04 8.71
N GLY A 86 -2.19 -6.77 9.10
CA GLY A 86 -2.94 -6.19 10.22
C GLY A 86 -4.46 -6.34 10.07
N GLN A 87 -5.00 -6.13 8.87
CA GLN A 87 -6.44 -6.35 8.60
C GLN A 87 -6.81 -7.83 8.68
N CYS A 88 -5.94 -8.71 8.21
CA CYS A 88 -6.17 -10.16 8.25
C CYS A 88 -6.30 -10.68 9.70
N THR A 89 -5.61 -10.08 10.67
CA THR A 89 -5.73 -10.47 12.08
C THR A 89 -7.14 -10.27 12.67
N ARG A 90 -7.95 -9.41 12.06
CA ARG A 90 -9.34 -9.13 12.49
C ARG A 90 -10.36 -10.10 11.90
N VAL A 91 -9.98 -10.83 10.85
CA VAL A 91 -10.85 -11.85 10.24
C VAL A 91 -11.18 -12.92 11.29
N GLY A 92 -12.47 -13.09 11.55
CA GLY A 92 -12.95 -14.04 12.57
C GLY A 92 -12.81 -13.57 14.01
N ALA A 93 -12.48 -12.29 14.25
CA ALA A 93 -12.39 -11.72 15.59
C ALA A 93 -13.65 -11.99 16.45
N PRO A 94 -14.90 -11.88 15.96
CA PRO A 94 -16.07 -12.17 16.78
C PRO A 94 -16.14 -13.61 17.30
N GLN A 95 -15.76 -14.59 16.48
CA GLN A 95 -15.72 -16.00 16.88
C GLN A 95 -14.56 -16.27 17.85
N ARG A 96 -13.39 -15.69 17.56
CA ARG A 96 -12.22 -15.79 18.42
C ARG A 96 -12.46 -15.18 19.79
N ASP A 97 -13.03 -13.98 19.85
CA ASP A 97 -13.30 -13.27 21.09
C ASP A 97 -14.29 -14.03 21.96
N ARG A 98 -15.31 -14.70 21.38
CA ARG A 98 -16.20 -15.62 22.11
C ARG A 98 -15.45 -16.81 22.69
N ARG A 99 -14.59 -17.45 21.90
CA ARG A 99 -13.76 -18.57 22.36
C ARG A 99 -12.83 -18.15 23.49
N LEU A 100 -12.17 -17.00 23.36
CA LEU A 100 -11.29 -16.45 24.39
C LEU A 100 -12.07 -16.02 25.65
N ALA A 101 -13.29 -15.48 25.49
CA ALA A 101 -14.17 -15.18 26.62
C ALA A 101 -14.60 -16.45 27.36
N ALA A 102 -14.96 -17.52 26.65
CA ALA A 102 -15.27 -18.82 27.25
C ALA A 102 -14.08 -19.39 28.06
N LEU A 103 -12.86 -19.27 27.53
CA LEU A 103 -11.64 -19.64 28.28
C LEU A 103 -11.48 -18.82 29.57
N ARG A 104 -11.78 -17.51 29.52
CA ARG A 104 -11.76 -16.65 30.71
C ARG A 104 -12.84 -16.98 31.73
N MET A 105 -14.05 -17.34 31.28
CA MET A 105 -15.11 -17.83 32.16
C MET A 105 -14.76 -19.17 32.81
N ALA A 106 -13.95 -20.00 32.14
CA ALA A 106 -13.38 -21.22 32.71
C ALA A 106 -12.16 -20.96 33.63
N GLY A 107 -11.79 -19.70 33.90
CA GLY A 107 -10.73 -19.33 34.83
C GLY A 107 -9.36 -19.00 34.21
N ALA A 108 -9.22 -18.97 32.87
CA ALA A 108 -7.96 -18.58 32.23
C ALA A 108 -7.61 -17.10 32.49
N THR A 109 -6.34 -16.83 32.81
CA THR A 109 -5.91 -15.45 33.09
C THR A 109 -5.79 -14.63 31.79
N PRO A 110 -5.84 -13.29 31.85
CA PRO A 110 -5.57 -12.43 30.69
C PRO A 110 -4.17 -12.62 30.07
N ALA A 111 -3.21 -13.12 30.85
CA ALA A 111 -1.89 -13.48 30.35
C ALA A 111 -1.95 -14.75 29.48
N ASP A 112 -2.70 -15.77 29.92
CA ASP A 112 -2.87 -17.03 29.18
C ASP A 112 -3.57 -16.80 27.85
N VAL A 113 -4.63 -16.00 27.83
CA VAL A 113 -5.35 -15.63 26.61
C VAL A 113 -4.45 -14.88 25.62
N ARG A 114 -3.64 -13.92 26.09
CA ARG A 114 -2.68 -13.20 25.25
C ARG A 114 -1.61 -14.14 24.69
N ARG A 115 -1.13 -15.11 25.49
CA ARG A 115 -0.15 -16.11 25.02
C ARG A 115 -0.75 -17.02 23.95
N ILE A 116 -1.97 -17.50 24.12
CA ILE A 116 -2.66 -18.33 23.12
C ILE A 116 -2.80 -17.55 21.80
N ALA A 117 -3.29 -16.32 21.84
CA ALA A 117 -3.47 -15.52 20.64
C ALA A 117 -2.15 -15.07 19.99
N ALA A 118 -1.11 -14.86 20.79
CA ALA A 118 0.24 -14.63 20.29
C ALA A 118 0.77 -15.88 19.57
N MET A 119 0.60 -17.07 20.14
CA MET A 119 1.01 -18.33 19.49
C MET A 119 0.25 -18.61 18.19
N GLU A 120 -1.07 -18.36 18.15
CA GLU A 120 -1.85 -18.51 16.90
C GLU A 120 -1.32 -17.60 15.78
N THR A 121 -1.07 -16.34 16.10
CA THR A 121 -0.61 -15.36 15.10
C THR A 121 0.86 -15.56 14.77
N GLY A 122 1.68 -15.96 15.75
CA GLY A 122 3.08 -16.28 15.57
C GLY A 122 3.30 -17.48 14.68
N LEU A 123 2.49 -18.54 14.84
CA LEU A 123 2.55 -19.71 13.95
C LEU A 123 2.21 -19.34 12.51
N ALA A 124 1.16 -18.54 12.31
CA ALA A 124 0.81 -18.03 10.98
C ALA A 124 1.95 -17.17 10.39
N GLY A 125 2.59 -16.34 11.23
CA GLY A 125 3.76 -15.55 10.87
C GLY A 125 4.97 -16.40 10.48
N VAL A 126 5.27 -17.48 11.23
CA VAL A 126 6.35 -18.42 10.91
C VAL A 126 6.09 -19.13 9.60
N ILE A 127 4.86 -19.63 9.38
CA ILE A 127 4.46 -20.23 8.10
C ILE A 127 4.67 -19.23 6.96
N GLY A 128 4.23 -17.98 7.15
CA GLY A 128 4.45 -16.91 6.18
C GLY A 128 5.93 -16.65 5.92
N ALA A 129 6.76 -16.57 6.96
CA ALA A 129 8.20 -16.34 6.82
C ALA A 129 8.91 -17.45 6.04
N VAL A 130 8.58 -18.72 6.34
CA VAL A 130 9.11 -19.87 5.59
C VAL A 130 8.63 -19.85 4.14
N LEU A 131 7.34 -19.60 3.89
CA LEU A 131 6.80 -19.49 2.53
C LEU A 131 7.45 -18.35 1.74
N GLY A 132 7.68 -17.19 2.37
CA GLY A 132 8.35 -16.06 1.73
C GLY A 132 9.81 -16.35 1.40
N ALA A 133 10.55 -16.96 2.33
CA ALA A 133 11.93 -17.38 2.11
C ALA A 133 12.03 -18.44 1.00
N THR A 134 11.19 -19.46 1.02
CA THR A 134 11.14 -20.48 -0.04
C THR A 134 10.80 -19.87 -1.40
N THR A 135 9.84 -18.96 -1.47
CA THR A 135 9.48 -18.24 -2.71
C THR A 135 10.66 -17.40 -3.22
N PHE A 136 11.36 -16.72 -2.32
CA PHE A 136 12.54 -15.93 -2.65
C PHE A 136 13.68 -16.80 -3.20
N PHE A 137 14.03 -17.90 -2.53
CA PHE A 137 15.10 -18.80 -2.98
C PHE A 137 14.72 -19.58 -4.25
N ALA A 138 13.47 -20.03 -4.38
CA ALA A 138 12.97 -20.62 -5.61
C ALA A 138 13.04 -19.62 -6.77
N GLY A 139 12.66 -18.36 -6.53
CA GLY A 139 12.80 -17.27 -7.49
C GLY A 139 14.26 -17.05 -7.92
N ARG A 140 15.20 -17.03 -6.96
CA ARG A 140 16.65 -16.96 -7.28
C ARG A 140 17.14 -18.12 -8.13
N ALA A 141 16.69 -19.35 -7.83
CA ALA A 141 17.12 -20.53 -8.57
C ALA A 141 16.56 -20.54 -10.00
N LEU A 142 15.30 -20.11 -10.19
CA LEU A 142 14.65 -20.05 -11.50
C LEU A 142 15.15 -18.90 -12.38
N LEU A 143 15.49 -17.76 -11.77
CA LEU A 143 15.90 -16.53 -12.47
C LEU A 143 17.43 -16.33 -12.53
N GLY A 144 18.19 -17.30 -12.02
CA GLY A 144 19.65 -17.24 -11.97
C GLY A 144 20.37 -17.51 -13.29
N SER A 145 19.65 -17.88 -14.36
CA SER A 145 20.25 -18.03 -15.68
C SER A 145 20.61 -16.64 -16.25
N PRO A 146 21.88 -16.40 -16.65
CA PRO A 146 22.26 -15.13 -17.26
C PRO A 146 21.51 -14.91 -18.58
N GLN A 147 20.99 -13.70 -18.79
CA GLN A 147 20.37 -13.30 -20.05
C GLN A 147 21.37 -12.54 -20.92
N VAL A 148 21.26 -12.70 -22.24
CA VAL A 148 22.06 -11.94 -23.20
C VAL A 148 21.55 -10.49 -23.24
N ARG A 149 22.43 -9.54 -22.94
CA ARG A 149 22.17 -8.10 -23.03
C ARG A 149 23.08 -7.50 -24.09
N GLU A 150 22.51 -6.89 -25.11
CA GLU A 150 23.25 -6.06 -26.06
C GLU A 150 23.53 -4.70 -25.42
N VAL A 151 24.81 -4.37 -25.28
CA VAL A 151 25.28 -3.06 -24.82
C VAL A 151 25.83 -2.33 -26.04
N GLU A 152 25.16 -1.25 -26.42
CA GLU A 152 25.52 -0.43 -27.55
C GLU A 152 26.52 0.64 -27.11
N ILE A 153 27.80 0.45 -27.43
CA ILE A 153 28.88 1.40 -27.14
C ILE A 153 29.00 2.35 -28.32
N SER A 154 28.62 3.60 -28.11
CA SER A 154 28.81 4.65 -29.11
C SER A 154 30.13 5.38 -28.84
N THR A 155 31.08 5.26 -29.76
CA THR A 155 32.35 5.99 -29.74
C THR A 155 32.33 7.06 -30.82
N ASP A 156 32.47 8.32 -30.43
CA ASP A 156 32.65 9.43 -31.36
C ASP A 156 34.14 9.53 -31.73
N GLU A 157 34.49 9.11 -32.95
CA GLU A 157 35.82 9.35 -33.52
C GLU A 157 35.82 10.66 -34.31
N ILE A 158 36.76 11.56 -33.98
CA ILE A 158 37.02 12.78 -34.74
C ILE A 158 37.96 12.40 -35.89
N GLY A 159 37.43 12.31 -37.10
CA GLY A 159 38.23 12.06 -38.30
C GLY A 159 39.17 13.23 -38.62
N SER A 160 40.23 12.95 -39.38
CA SER A 160 41.22 13.95 -39.83
C SER A 160 40.63 15.14 -40.60
N ASP A 161 39.39 15.01 -41.08
CA ASP A 161 38.65 16.02 -41.83
C ASP A 161 37.75 16.91 -40.93
N GLY A 162 37.81 16.72 -39.61
CA GLY A 162 37.01 17.46 -38.62
C GLY A 162 35.56 16.99 -38.48
N GLN A 163 35.16 15.92 -39.18
CA GLN A 163 33.85 15.28 -39.00
C GLN A 163 33.89 14.28 -37.82
N VAL A 164 32.83 14.31 -37.01
CA VAL A 164 32.60 13.33 -35.93
C VAL A 164 31.85 12.14 -36.54
N THR A 165 32.54 11.01 -36.67
CA THR A 165 31.94 9.74 -37.06
C THR A 165 31.58 8.96 -35.80
N ARG A 166 30.27 8.76 -35.59
CA ARG A 166 29.73 7.99 -34.48
C ARG A 166 29.78 6.50 -34.84
N MET A 167 30.81 5.79 -34.37
CA MET A 167 30.82 4.32 -34.44
C MET A 167 29.98 3.77 -33.30
N VAL A 168 29.14 2.79 -33.61
CA VAL A 168 28.24 2.16 -32.65
C VAL A 168 28.52 0.67 -32.66
N GLU A 169 29.20 0.19 -31.63
CA GLU A 169 29.59 -1.22 -31.47
C GLU A 169 28.65 -1.90 -30.47
N THR A 170 27.91 -2.91 -30.92
CA THR A 170 26.97 -3.67 -30.10
C THR A 170 27.67 -4.88 -29.48
N LEU A 171 28.05 -4.79 -28.20
CA LEU A 171 28.61 -5.90 -27.43
C LEU A 171 27.52 -6.69 -26.71
N SER A 172 27.37 -7.97 -27.07
CA SER A 172 26.51 -8.92 -26.35
C SER A 172 27.18 -9.36 -25.04
N THR A 173 26.73 -8.82 -23.90
CA THR A 173 27.22 -9.12 -22.56
C THR A 173 26.18 -9.92 -21.77
N ALA A 174 26.59 -10.93 -20.99
CA ALA A 174 25.67 -11.67 -20.12
C ALA A 174 25.31 -10.83 -18.88
N ALA A 175 24.01 -10.59 -18.64
CA ALA A 175 23.50 -9.86 -17.49
C ALA A 175 22.45 -10.66 -16.70
N HIS A 176 22.49 -10.56 -15.37
CA HIS A 176 21.54 -11.25 -14.50
C HIS A 176 20.27 -10.40 -14.29
N THR A 177 19.09 -11.02 -14.26
CA THR A 177 17.82 -10.29 -14.07
C THR A 177 17.62 -9.76 -12.66
N LEU A 178 18.16 -10.48 -11.67
CA LEU A 178 18.10 -10.15 -10.25
C LEU A 178 19.48 -10.42 -9.60
N PRO A 179 19.76 -9.85 -8.40
CA PRO A 179 20.94 -10.15 -7.58
C PRO A 179 20.97 -11.60 -7.08
N THR A 180 21.14 -12.54 -8.00
CA THR A 180 21.12 -13.99 -7.80
C THR A 180 22.52 -14.58 -7.63
N ASP A 181 23.53 -13.84 -8.05
CA ASP A 181 24.97 -14.01 -7.88
C ASP A 181 25.44 -13.64 -6.46
N VAL A 182 24.79 -12.66 -5.83
CA VAL A 182 25.18 -12.18 -4.50
C VAL A 182 24.84 -13.19 -3.39
N THR A 183 25.82 -13.62 -2.58
CA THR A 183 25.55 -14.47 -1.42
C THR A 183 24.96 -13.66 -0.26
N LEU A 184 23.75 -14.00 0.19
CA LEU A 184 23.19 -13.36 1.39
C LEU A 184 23.88 -13.92 2.63
N PRO A 185 24.37 -13.06 3.55
CA PRO A 185 24.93 -13.55 4.79
C PRO A 185 23.85 -14.20 5.64
N ALA A 186 24.15 -15.31 6.32
CA ALA A 186 23.15 -16.10 7.05
C ALA A 186 22.35 -15.29 8.08
N TRP A 187 22.95 -14.25 8.67
CA TRP A 187 22.27 -13.38 9.64
C TRP A 187 21.12 -12.57 9.01
N SER A 188 21.20 -12.18 7.74
CA SER A 188 20.14 -11.40 7.08
C SER A 188 18.90 -12.26 6.82
N ILE A 189 19.12 -13.53 6.48
CA ILE A 189 18.07 -14.54 6.35
C ILE A 189 17.41 -14.76 7.72
N VAL A 190 18.20 -15.01 8.77
CA VAL A 190 17.68 -15.19 10.13
C VAL A 190 16.91 -13.95 10.60
N LEU A 191 17.42 -12.75 10.33
CA LEU A 191 16.75 -11.49 10.67
C LEU A 191 15.40 -11.37 9.96
N ALA A 192 15.32 -11.63 8.66
CA ALA A 192 14.06 -11.58 7.92
C ALA A 192 13.06 -12.63 8.43
N LEU A 193 13.53 -13.85 8.71
CA LEU A 193 12.70 -14.94 9.25
C LEU A 193 12.20 -14.67 10.67
N LEU A 194 12.92 -13.89 11.48
CA LEU A 194 12.50 -13.52 12.83
C LEU A 194 11.64 -12.24 12.85
N ALA A 195 11.96 -11.26 12.01
CA ALA A 195 11.29 -9.97 12.00
C ALA A 195 9.78 -10.10 11.72
N VAL A 196 9.39 -10.92 10.74
CA VAL A 196 7.98 -11.05 10.33
C VAL A 196 7.12 -11.74 11.40
N PRO A 197 7.50 -12.90 11.98
CA PRO A 197 6.74 -13.50 13.08
C PRO A 197 6.71 -12.61 14.33
N LEU A 198 7.82 -11.93 14.67
CA LEU A 198 7.85 -11.01 15.81
C LEU A 198 6.91 -9.81 15.60
N ALA A 199 6.89 -9.23 14.39
CA ALA A 199 5.96 -8.16 14.06
C ALA A 199 4.50 -8.63 14.11
N ALA A 200 4.19 -9.82 13.57
CA ALA A 200 2.84 -10.38 13.58
C ALA A 200 2.34 -10.69 15.00
N THR A 201 3.20 -11.26 15.85
CA THR A 201 2.88 -11.51 17.27
C THR A 201 2.70 -10.21 18.05
N ALA A 202 3.59 -9.23 17.88
CA ALA A 202 3.48 -7.92 18.51
C ALA A 202 2.17 -7.22 18.10
N ALA A 203 1.82 -7.24 16.81
CA ALA A 203 0.57 -6.67 16.30
C ALA A 203 -0.67 -7.33 16.95
N SER A 204 -0.69 -8.66 17.07
CA SER A 204 -1.77 -9.40 17.76
C SER A 204 -1.89 -9.00 19.23
N VAL A 205 -0.76 -8.90 19.94
CA VAL A 205 -0.75 -8.52 21.35
C VAL A 205 -1.26 -7.09 21.54
N VAL A 206 -0.84 -6.15 20.70
CA VAL A 206 -1.30 -4.75 20.74
C VAL A 206 -2.81 -4.67 20.44
N ALA A 207 -3.29 -5.43 19.45
CA ALA A 207 -4.72 -5.49 19.13
C ALA A 207 -5.56 -5.97 20.32
N LEU A 208 -5.06 -6.93 21.10
CA LEU A 208 -5.75 -7.44 22.29
C LEU A 208 -5.67 -6.50 23.50
N ARG A 209 -4.66 -5.62 23.60
CA ARG A 209 -4.62 -4.58 24.66
C ARG A 209 -5.78 -3.60 24.56
N GLN A 210 -6.28 -3.35 23.36
CA GLN A 210 -7.34 -2.37 23.10
C GLN A 210 -8.76 -2.94 23.32
N VAL A 211 -8.90 -4.26 23.49
CA VAL A 211 -10.19 -4.92 23.71
C VAL A 211 -10.27 -5.34 25.17
N THR A 212 -10.89 -4.52 26.02
CA THR A 212 -11.40 -4.97 27.32
C THR A 212 -12.54 -5.95 27.05
N ILE A 213 -12.21 -7.23 26.82
CA ILE A 213 -13.20 -8.31 26.77
C ILE A 213 -13.82 -8.37 28.16
N SER A 214 -14.94 -7.69 28.36
CA SER A 214 -15.78 -7.90 29.52
C SER A 214 -16.30 -9.34 29.42
N PRO A 215 -16.02 -10.21 30.41
CA PRO A 215 -16.49 -11.60 30.39
C PRO A 215 -18.03 -11.68 30.34
N PHE A 216 -18.73 -10.61 30.69
CA PHE A 216 -20.19 -10.54 30.74
C PHE A 216 -20.85 -9.98 29.48
N GLY A 217 -20.11 -9.77 28.39
CA GLY A 217 -20.72 -9.37 27.10
C GLY A 217 -21.45 -8.02 27.14
N VAL A 218 -21.15 -7.16 28.12
CA VAL A 218 -21.71 -5.81 28.19
C VAL A 218 -21.10 -4.98 27.06
N ILE A 219 -21.85 -4.88 25.95
CA ILE A 219 -21.49 -4.05 24.80
C ILE A 219 -21.88 -2.62 25.16
N HIS A 220 -20.97 -1.85 25.75
CA HIS A 220 -21.16 -0.41 25.85
C HIS A 220 -21.18 0.19 24.44
N HIS A 221 -22.34 0.66 23.99
CA HIS A 221 -22.45 1.48 22.78
C HIS A 221 -21.72 2.80 23.02
N ARG A 222 -20.48 2.91 22.51
CA ARG A 222 -19.82 4.22 22.41
C ARG A 222 -20.50 4.98 21.28
N VAL A 223 -21.14 6.10 21.61
CA VAL A 223 -21.53 7.11 20.62
C VAL A 223 -20.26 7.57 19.91
N THR A 224 -20.19 7.33 18.60
CA THR A 224 -19.07 7.75 17.76
C THR A 224 -19.06 9.27 17.65
N ARG A 225 -17.95 9.91 18.01
CA ARG A 225 -17.77 11.36 17.81
C ARG A 225 -17.67 11.65 16.31
N PRO A 226 -18.20 12.81 15.84
CA PRO A 226 -17.99 13.23 14.45
C PRO A 226 -16.47 13.40 14.18
N PRO A 227 -16.02 13.14 12.94
CA PRO A 227 -14.62 13.30 12.60
C PRO A 227 -14.22 14.78 12.62
N THR A 228 -12.99 15.06 13.01
CA THR A 228 -12.42 16.41 12.97
C THR A 228 -12.17 16.85 11.53
N LEU A 229 -12.28 18.15 11.25
CA LEU A 229 -11.94 18.71 9.93
C LEU A 229 -10.43 18.94 9.73
N LEU A 230 -9.62 18.80 10.78
CA LEU A 230 -8.17 19.00 10.74
C LEU A 230 -7.47 18.24 9.58
N PRO A 231 -7.74 16.96 9.30
CA PRO A 231 -7.06 16.26 8.20
C PRO A 231 -7.35 16.86 6.82
N ILE A 232 -8.55 17.41 6.60
CA ILE A 232 -8.88 18.12 5.36
C ILE A 232 -8.03 19.39 5.25
N VAL A 233 -7.90 20.13 6.35
CA VAL A 233 -7.04 21.33 6.40
C VAL A 233 -5.58 20.96 6.12
N LEU A 234 -5.07 19.87 6.70
CA LEU A 234 -3.71 19.36 6.42
C LEU A 234 -3.53 19.00 4.95
N LEU A 235 -4.52 18.35 4.34
CA LEU A 235 -4.50 18.01 2.91
C LEU A 235 -4.44 19.27 2.04
N LEU A 236 -5.32 20.24 2.32
CA LEU A 236 -5.36 21.50 1.58
C LEU A 236 -4.09 22.34 1.78
N ALA A 237 -3.54 22.38 2.99
CA ALA A 237 -2.29 23.06 3.29
C ALA A 237 -1.10 22.41 2.58
N GLY A 238 -1.00 21.08 2.62
CA GLY A 238 0.06 20.34 1.93
C GLY A 238 -0.02 20.46 0.41
N ALA A 239 -1.19 20.17 -0.18
CA ALA A 239 -1.39 20.24 -1.62
C ALA A 239 -1.35 21.68 -2.16
N GLY A 240 -1.99 22.62 -1.46
CA GLY A 240 -1.94 24.04 -1.80
C GLY A 240 -0.53 24.61 -1.67
N GLY A 241 0.20 24.22 -0.62
CA GLY A 241 1.61 24.54 -0.44
C GLY A 241 2.47 24.02 -1.60
N LEU A 242 2.32 22.76 -1.99
CA LEU A 242 3.03 22.18 -3.15
C LEU A 242 2.72 22.92 -4.45
N ALA A 243 1.47 23.37 -4.65
CA ALA A 243 1.08 24.09 -5.86
C ALA A 243 1.74 25.46 -6.00
N ILE A 244 1.98 26.16 -4.88
CA ILE A 244 2.63 27.47 -4.87
C ILE A 244 4.14 27.39 -4.61
N TRP A 245 4.65 26.21 -4.22
CA TRP A 245 6.02 26.05 -3.73
C TRP A 245 7.06 26.45 -4.77
N GLU A 246 6.87 26.05 -6.03
CA GLU A 246 7.78 26.45 -7.11
C GLU A 246 7.90 27.97 -7.20
N THR A 247 6.76 28.68 -7.26
CA THR A 247 6.72 30.14 -7.31
C THR A 247 7.41 30.79 -6.11
N VAL A 248 7.19 30.25 -4.91
CA VAL A 248 7.81 30.74 -3.67
C VAL A 248 9.32 30.53 -3.71
N ALA A 249 9.76 29.33 -4.08
CA ALA A 249 11.17 28.97 -4.13
C ALA A 249 11.95 29.76 -5.18
N THR A 250 11.36 29.97 -6.38
CA THR A 250 11.97 30.83 -7.41
C THR A 250 12.06 32.28 -6.95
N THR A 251 11.06 32.78 -6.22
CA THR A 251 11.06 34.14 -5.67
C THR A 251 12.16 34.32 -4.61
N LEU A 252 12.38 33.28 -3.80
CA LEU A 252 13.43 33.24 -2.76
C LEU A 252 14.82 32.87 -3.32
N ARG A 253 14.95 32.65 -4.64
CA ARG A 253 16.20 32.24 -5.32
C ARG A 253 16.82 30.98 -4.70
N LEU A 254 15.98 30.04 -4.27
CA LEU A 254 16.44 28.74 -3.80
C LEU A 254 16.89 27.90 -4.98
N ASP A 255 18.06 27.28 -4.87
CA ASP A 255 18.60 26.46 -5.93
C ASP A 255 17.93 25.07 -5.94
N LEU A 256 17.48 24.65 -7.12
CA LEU A 256 16.90 23.31 -7.34
C LEU A 256 17.98 22.22 -7.21
N GLN A 257 19.26 22.60 -7.36
CA GLN A 257 20.38 21.66 -7.28
C GLN A 257 20.73 21.25 -5.84
N ASP A 258 20.18 21.92 -4.82
CA ASP A 258 20.44 21.63 -3.40
C ASP A 258 19.82 20.29 -2.91
N GLY A 259 19.09 19.56 -3.76
CA GLY A 259 18.53 18.25 -3.44
C GLY A 259 17.60 18.28 -2.21
N LEU A 260 17.95 17.56 -1.14
CA LEU A 260 17.22 17.55 0.14
C LEU A 260 17.53 18.77 1.04
N GLY A 261 18.18 19.81 0.52
CA GLY A 261 18.35 21.10 1.18
C GLY A 261 17.01 21.81 1.45
N LEU A 262 17.02 23.13 1.63
CA LEU A 262 15.80 23.86 1.99
C LEU A 262 14.67 23.66 0.95
N TYR A 263 15.02 23.61 -0.34
CA TYR A 263 14.06 23.37 -1.43
C TYR A 263 13.33 22.03 -1.27
N GLY A 264 14.06 20.92 -1.35
CA GLY A 264 13.47 19.58 -1.29
C GLY A 264 12.94 19.22 0.10
N GLY A 265 13.54 19.76 1.16
CA GLY A 265 13.08 19.56 2.53
C GLY A 265 11.68 20.13 2.77
N VAL A 266 11.39 21.34 2.30
CA VAL A 266 10.04 21.92 2.43
C VAL A 266 9.04 21.21 1.51
N ALA A 267 9.42 20.87 0.27
CA ALA A 267 8.58 20.07 -0.61
C ALA A 267 8.22 18.72 0.03
N LEU A 268 9.16 18.06 0.70
CA LEU A 268 8.95 16.83 1.46
C LEU A 268 7.98 17.02 2.63
N VAL A 269 8.13 18.09 3.41
CA VAL A 269 7.20 18.40 4.52
C VAL A 269 5.78 18.63 3.99
N LEU A 270 5.63 19.40 2.92
CA LEU A 270 4.33 19.66 2.29
C LEU A 270 3.71 18.39 1.70
N PHE A 271 4.52 17.52 1.09
CA PHE A 271 4.10 16.22 0.61
C PHE A 271 3.64 15.30 1.76
N VAL A 272 4.39 15.25 2.86
CA VAL A 272 4.01 14.48 4.05
C VAL A 272 2.73 15.02 4.67
N LEU A 273 2.56 16.35 4.74
CA LEU A 273 1.30 16.97 5.20
C LEU A 273 0.11 16.59 4.31
N ALA A 274 0.28 16.62 2.99
CA ALA A 274 -0.73 16.17 2.04
C ALA A 274 -1.07 14.68 2.23
N ALA A 275 -0.05 13.83 2.35
CA ALA A 275 -0.22 12.39 2.56
C ALA A 275 -0.95 12.08 3.88
N VAL A 276 -0.55 12.71 4.99
CA VAL A 276 -1.20 12.57 6.31
C VAL A 276 -2.63 13.09 6.25
N GLY A 277 -2.85 14.28 5.67
CA GLY A 277 -4.18 14.84 5.50
C GLY A 277 -5.12 13.94 4.69
N LEU A 278 -4.61 13.34 3.62
CA LEU A 278 -5.34 12.38 2.78
C LEU A 278 -5.69 11.09 3.54
N ILE A 279 -4.69 10.48 4.20
CA ILE A 279 -4.83 9.20 4.93
C ILE A 279 -5.86 9.31 6.05
N PHE A 280 -5.80 10.39 6.85
CA PHE A 280 -6.70 10.60 7.98
C PHE A 280 -7.98 11.35 7.61
N GLY A 281 -8.01 12.04 6.46
CA GLY A 281 -9.14 12.85 6.00
C GLY A 281 -10.22 12.10 5.25
N SER A 282 -9.98 10.85 4.84
CA SER A 282 -10.99 10.04 4.17
C SER A 282 -12.25 9.83 5.04
N ALA A 283 -12.12 9.78 6.37
CA ALA A 283 -13.26 9.73 7.30
C ALA A 283 -14.09 11.01 7.24
N SER A 284 -13.42 12.16 7.24
CA SER A 284 -14.05 13.47 7.17
C SER A 284 -14.76 13.63 5.83
N VAL A 285 -14.14 13.25 4.71
CA VAL A 285 -14.78 13.28 3.38
C VAL A 285 -16.04 12.42 3.34
N ALA A 286 -16.00 11.18 3.85
CA ALA A 286 -17.18 10.31 3.92
C ALA A 286 -18.30 10.94 4.77
N PHE A 287 -17.96 11.54 5.91
CA PHE A 287 -18.92 12.21 6.78
C PHE A 287 -19.53 13.46 6.13
N LEU A 288 -18.74 14.30 5.47
CA LEU A 288 -19.22 15.47 4.73
C LEU A 288 -20.16 15.06 3.59
N ILE A 289 -19.79 14.04 2.82
CA ILE A 289 -20.63 13.51 1.74
C ILE A 289 -21.94 12.96 2.32
N GLY A 290 -21.86 12.14 3.38
CA GLY A 290 -23.03 11.56 4.02
C GLY A 290 -23.99 12.61 4.57
N THR A 291 -23.48 13.61 5.30
CA THR A 291 -24.28 14.72 5.85
C THR A 291 -24.88 15.62 4.78
N TRP A 292 -24.15 15.88 3.68
CA TRP A 292 -24.67 16.64 2.57
C TRP A 292 -25.78 15.90 1.81
N LEU A 293 -25.65 14.57 1.71
CA LEU A 293 -26.49 13.74 0.86
C LEU A 293 -27.74 13.21 1.58
N ALA A 294 -27.65 12.88 2.88
CA ALA A 294 -28.75 12.38 3.69
C ALA A 294 -30.06 13.19 3.60
N PRO A 295 -30.06 14.54 3.62
CA PRO A 295 -31.29 15.33 3.49
C PRO A 295 -31.81 15.46 2.05
N ARG A 296 -31.01 15.13 1.03
CA ARG A 296 -31.32 15.39 -0.40
C ARG A 296 -31.83 14.18 -1.17
N VAL A 297 -31.76 12.99 -0.57
CA VAL A 297 -31.92 11.73 -1.29
C VAL A 297 -33.31 11.13 -1.13
N ARG A 298 -33.86 10.63 -2.24
CA ARG A 298 -35.13 9.89 -2.30
C ARG A 298 -34.97 8.39 -2.58
N HIS A 299 -33.78 7.93 -2.94
CA HIS A 299 -33.51 6.50 -3.20
C HIS A 299 -33.09 5.74 -1.93
N PRO A 300 -33.66 4.56 -1.64
CA PRO A 300 -33.44 3.84 -0.38
C PRO A 300 -31.98 3.37 -0.22
N SER A 301 -31.34 2.87 -1.29
CA SER A 301 -29.94 2.40 -1.23
C SER A 301 -28.99 3.52 -0.86
N LEU A 302 -29.19 4.70 -1.45
CA LEU A 302 -28.35 5.87 -1.26
C LEU A 302 -28.61 6.51 0.13
N LEU A 303 -29.85 6.49 0.61
CA LEU A 303 -30.18 6.96 1.97
C LEU A 303 -29.56 6.05 3.04
N ILE A 304 -29.62 4.74 2.86
CA ILE A 304 -28.95 3.77 3.74
C ILE A 304 -27.44 4.00 3.74
N ALA A 305 -26.83 4.17 2.57
CA ALA A 305 -25.39 4.44 2.45
C ALA A 305 -25.00 5.75 3.15
N ALA A 306 -25.73 6.85 2.90
CA ALA A 306 -25.47 8.15 3.51
C ALA A 306 -25.56 8.11 5.05
N ARG A 307 -26.60 7.46 5.61
CA ARG A 307 -26.73 7.29 7.07
C ARG A 307 -25.59 6.47 7.66
N ARG A 308 -25.18 5.39 6.99
CA ARG A 308 -24.03 4.58 7.43
C ARG A 308 -22.71 5.34 7.41
N MET A 309 -22.48 6.22 6.42
CA MET A 309 -21.30 7.07 6.37
C MET A 309 -21.25 8.05 7.55
N ILE A 310 -22.41 8.58 7.97
CA ILE A 310 -22.54 9.47 9.13
C ILE A 310 -22.29 8.71 10.44
N ASP A 311 -22.88 7.51 10.56
CA ASP A 311 -22.82 6.72 11.79
C ASP A 311 -21.44 6.09 12.04
N ALA A 312 -20.68 5.75 10.98
CA ALA A 312 -19.41 5.02 11.12
C ALA A 312 -18.28 5.48 10.16
N PRO A 313 -17.91 6.78 10.12
CA PRO A 313 -17.03 7.35 9.11
C PRO A 313 -15.60 6.77 9.12
N PHE A 314 -15.08 6.41 10.30
CA PHE A 314 -13.73 5.87 10.43
C PHE A 314 -13.57 4.44 9.90
N THR A 315 -14.68 3.71 9.72
CA THR A 315 -14.64 2.36 9.15
C THR A 315 -14.32 2.43 7.65
N ALA A 316 -14.96 3.35 6.93
CA ALA A 316 -14.68 3.60 5.53
C ALA A 316 -13.26 4.14 5.30
N SER A 317 -12.78 4.99 6.21
CA SER A 317 -11.47 5.63 6.11
C SER A 317 -10.29 4.66 6.17
N ARG A 318 -10.26 3.78 7.18
CA ARG A 318 -9.19 2.78 7.33
C ARG A 318 -9.08 1.86 6.12
N ALA A 319 -10.20 1.63 5.45
CA ALA A 319 -10.28 0.76 4.30
C ALA A 319 -9.65 1.40 3.04
N SER A 320 -9.74 2.72 2.89
CA SER A 320 -9.23 3.44 1.73
C SER A 320 -7.82 4.01 1.92
N SER A 321 -7.31 4.22 3.14
CA SER A 321 -6.02 4.87 3.40
C SER A 321 -4.83 4.26 2.63
N ALA A 322 -4.70 2.92 2.60
CA ALA A 322 -3.61 2.25 1.89
C ALA A 322 -3.73 2.42 0.37
N VAL A 323 -4.97 2.36 -0.15
CA VAL A 323 -5.26 2.57 -1.58
C VAL A 323 -4.95 4.01 -1.97
N LEU A 324 -5.36 4.99 -1.15
CA LEU A 324 -5.13 6.41 -1.37
C LEU A 324 -3.64 6.77 -1.33
N LEU A 325 -2.88 6.18 -0.40
CA LEU A 325 -1.42 6.35 -0.36
C LEU A 325 -0.76 5.78 -1.62
N ALA A 326 -1.19 4.60 -2.08
CA ALA A 326 -0.67 4.00 -3.31
C ALA A 326 -0.98 4.88 -4.53
N VAL A 327 -2.20 5.42 -4.65
CA VAL A 327 -2.56 6.36 -5.74
C VAL A 327 -1.75 7.65 -5.66
N LEU A 328 -1.59 8.24 -4.46
CA LEU A 328 -0.78 9.44 -4.24
C LEU A 328 0.67 9.24 -4.72
N LEU A 329 1.31 8.16 -4.24
CA LEU A 329 2.68 7.82 -4.64
C LEU A 329 2.76 7.50 -6.13
N GLY A 330 1.79 6.77 -6.67
CA GLY A 330 1.74 6.45 -8.08
C GLY A 330 1.64 7.68 -8.97
N ALA A 331 0.81 8.66 -8.60
CA ALA A 331 0.69 9.91 -9.33
C ALA A 331 1.97 10.76 -9.24
N ALA A 332 2.64 10.77 -8.08
CA ALA A 332 3.97 11.38 -7.94
C ALA A 332 5.02 10.68 -8.82
N VAL A 333 5.03 9.35 -8.88
CA VAL A 333 5.92 8.58 -9.76
C VAL A 333 5.64 8.89 -11.24
N GLN A 334 4.39 8.97 -11.67
CA GLN A 334 4.09 9.34 -13.07
C GLN A 334 4.49 10.78 -13.39
N GLY A 335 4.30 11.73 -12.47
CA GLY A 335 4.75 13.11 -12.66
C GLY A 335 6.27 13.24 -12.74
N THR A 336 7.00 12.52 -11.88
CA THR A 336 8.47 12.50 -11.91
C THR A 336 9.00 11.83 -13.17
N ARG A 337 8.37 10.74 -13.62
CA ARG A 337 8.67 10.08 -14.90
C ARG A 337 8.68 11.06 -16.07
N THR A 338 7.65 11.89 -16.20
CA THR A 338 7.60 12.88 -17.30
C THR A 338 8.73 13.90 -17.23
N THR A 339 9.13 14.32 -16.04
CA THR A 339 10.25 15.25 -15.86
C THR A 339 11.57 14.60 -16.28
N PHE A 340 11.88 13.42 -15.76
CA PHE A 340 13.17 12.75 -16.01
C PHE A 340 13.34 12.30 -17.46
N LEU A 341 12.27 11.87 -18.12
CA LEU A 341 12.31 11.51 -19.54
C LEU A 341 12.52 12.70 -20.46
N LEU A 342 12.21 13.92 -20.01
CA LEU A 342 12.51 15.16 -20.75
C LEU A 342 13.93 15.67 -20.48
N LEU A 343 14.49 15.37 -19.31
CA LEU A 343 15.84 15.77 -18.91
C LEU A 343 16.94 14.87 -19.50
N THR A 344 16.58 13.73 -20.07
CA THR A 344 17.54 12.71 -20.54
C THR A 344 17.46 12.53 -22.05
N ASP A 345 18.56 12.07 -22.66
CA ASP A 345 18.58 11.64 -24.06
C ASP A 345 17.56 10.49 -24.26
N PRO A 346 16.61 10.61 -25.20
CA PRO A 346 15.63 9.56 -25.50
C PRO A 346 16.25 8.21 -25.92
N SER A 347 17.51 8.21 -26.37
CA SER A 347 18.24 6.99 -26.70
C SER A 347 18.76 6.23 -25.48
N ASP A 348 18.86 6.88 -24.31
CA ASP A 348 19.25 6.24 -23.06
C ASP A 348 18.03 5.62 -22.34
N GLY A 349 17.99 4.28 -22.32
CA GLY A 349 16.93 3.50 -21.70
C GLY A 349 16.90 3.54 -20.16
N PHE A 350 17.95 4.07 -19.51
CA PHE A 350 18.15 3.98 -18.06
C PHE A 350 16.92 4.41 -17.22
N TYR A 351 16.40 5.62 -17.45
CA TYR A 351 15.26 6.12 -16.70
C TYR A 351 13.96 5.42 -17.12
N ALA A 352 13.79 5.13 -18.41
CA ALA A 352 12.60 4.45 -18.91
C ALA A 352 12.43 3.08 -18.24
N ASP A 353 13.50 2.30 -18.12
CA ASP A 353 13.49 1.00 -17.46
C ASP A 353 13.33 1.11 -15.94
N THR A 354 13.96 2.11 -15.32
CA THR A 354 13.76 2.40 -13.89
C THR A 354 12.29 2.69 -13.57
N PHE A 355 11.61 3.53 -14.37
CA PHE A 355 10.20 3.83 -14.17
C PHE A 355 9.30 2.63 -14.49
N ARG A 356 9.68 1.73 -15.41
CA ARG A 356 8.96 0.45 -15.59
C ARG A 356 9.00 -0.41 -14.33
N LEU A 357 10.15 -0.50 -13.65
CA LEU A 357 10.25 -1.20 -12.36
C LEU A 357 9.38 -0.54 -11.29
N LEU A 358 9.39 0.79 -11.21
CA LEU A 358 8.51 1.52 -10.28
C LEU A 358 7.02 1.30 -10.58
N ASP A 359 6.62 1.24 -11.85
CA ASP A 359 5.26 0.93 -12.27
C ASP A 359 4.85 -0.48 -11.80
N THR A 360 5.75 -1.48 -11.88
CA THR A 360 5.47 -2.83 -11.36
C THR A 360 5.33 -2.86 -9.83
N ALA A 361 6.20 -2.16 -9.09
CA ALA A 361 6.12 -2.06 -7.65
C ALA A 361 4.82 -1.37 -7.20
N LEU A 362 4.42 -0.31 -7.90
CA LEU A 362 3.16 0.40 -7.68
C LEU A 362 1.95 -0.51 -7.93
N LEU A 363 1.95 -1.29 -9.01
CA LEU A 363 0.89 -2.24 -9.31
C LEU A 363 0.72 -3.27 -8.17
N VAL A 364 1.83 -3.81 -7.67
CA VAL A 364 1.82 -4.71 -6.50
C VAL A 364 1.26 -4.01 -5.26
N ALA A 365 1.70 -2.78 -4.97
CA ALA A 365 1.22 -2.00 -3.83
C ALA A 365 -0.30 -1.75 -3.89
N ILE A 366 -0.82 -1.36 -5.06
CA ILE A 366 -2.26 -1.15 -5.28
C ILE A 366 -3.02 -2.46 -5.14
N GLY A 367 -2.51 -3.56 -5.73
CA GLY A 367 -3.14 -4.88 -5.62
C GLY A 367 -3.28 -5.33 -4.16
N VAL A 368 -2.24 -5.16 -3.35
CA VAL A 368 -2.25 -5.46 -1.91
C VAL A 368 -3.20 -4.56 -1.15
N ALA A 369 -3.20 -3.26 -1.43
CA ALA A 369 -4.10 -2.31 -0.79
C ALA A 369 -5.58 -2.63 -1.10
N VAL A 370 -5.89 -2.96 -2.34
CA VAL A 370 -7.22 -3.37 -2.80
C VAL A 370 -7.62 -4.71 -2.17
N ALA A 371 -6.71 -5.68 -2.05
CA ALA A 371 -6.96 -6.92 -1.33
C ALA A 371 -7.26 -6.68 0.17
N GLY A 372 -6.59 -5.70 0.80
CA GLY A 372 -6.88 -5.30 2.18
C GLY A 372 -8.27 -4.71 2.34
N LEU A 373 -8.70 -3.92 1.36
CA LEU A 373 -10.06 -3.38 1.29
C LEU A 373 -11.11 -4.50 1.15
N LEU A 374 -10.82 -5.58 0.41
CA LEU A 374 -11.69 -6.77 0.36
C LEU A 374 -11.94 -7.33 1.76
N VAL A 375 -10.85 -7.52 2.51
CA VAL A 375 -10.89 -8.11 3.85
C VAL A 375 -11.74 -7.25 4.78
N ILE A 376 -11.51 -5.93 4.77
CA ILE A 376 -12.26 -4.99 5.61
C ILE A 376 -13.74 -4.95 5.24
N THR A 377 -14.07 -4.91 3.94
CA THR A 377 -15.46 -4.85 3.47
C THR A 377 -16.20 -6.16 3.77
N ALA A 378 -15.57 -7.31 3.55
CA ALA A 378 -16.12 -8.61 3.88
C ALA A 378 -16.35 -8.76 5.40
N GLU A 379 -15.37 -8.37 6.23
CA GLU A 379 -15.51 -8.37 7.69
C GLU A 379 -16.67 -7.47 8.13
N GLY A 380 -16.79 -6.27 7.55
CA GLY A 380 -17.90 -5.34 7.83
C GLY A 380 -19.27 -5.94 7.54
N ILE A 381 -19.41 -6.67 6.42
CA ILE A 381 -20.66 -7.37 6.06
C ILE A 381 -20.96 -8.50 7.05
N VAL A 382 -19.96 -9.30 7.43
CA VAL A 382 -20.12 -10.44 8.35
C VAL A 382 -20.40 -9.99 9.79
N ALA A 383 -19.76 -8.92 10.23
CA ALA A 383 -19.96 -8.33 11.56
C ALA A 383 -21.40 -7.80 11.72
N ARG A 384 -21.97 -7.24 10.64
CA ARG A 384 -23.33 -6.67 10.62
C ARG A 384 -24.43 -7.67 10.25
N ARG A 385 -24.14 -8.98 10.21
CA ARG A 385 -25.09 -10.01 9.74
C ARG A 385 -26.45 -9.97 10.42
N ARG A 386 -26.53 -9.73 11.73
CA ARG A 386 -27.81 -9.62 12.46
C ARG A 386 -28.63 -8.43 11.99
N THR A 387 -28.00 -7.27 11.85
CA THR A 387 -28.64 -6.05 11.33
C THR A 387 -29.08 -6.22 9.88
N LEU A 388 -28.29 -6.91 9.05
CA LEU A 388 -28.66 -7.19 7.67
C LEU A 388 -29.82 -8.18 7.58
N ALA A 389 -29.81 -9.22 8.41
CA ALA A 389 -30.89 -10.21 8.49
C ALA A 389 -32.22 -9.59 8.98
N SER A 390 -32.18 -8.69 9.97
CA SER A 390 -33.38 -7.99 10.43
C SER A 390 -33.95 -7.04 9.37
N LEU A 391 -33.11 -6.32 8.63
CA LEU A 391 -33.54 -5.47 7.51
C LEU A 391 -34.19 -6.30 6.39
N THR A 392 -33.65 -7.48 6.09
CA THR A 392 -34.28 -8.38 5.12
C THR A 392 -35.57 -9.01 5.63
N ALA A 393 -35.66 -9.32 6.93
CA ALA A 393 -36.88 -9.81 7.56
C ALA A 393 -37.99 -8.74 7.55
N ALA A 394 -37.61 -7.46 7.66
CA ALA A 394 -38.51 -6.32 7.50
C ALA A 394 -38.90 -6.03 6.03
N GLY A 395 -38.43 -6.83 5.06
CA GLY A 395 -38.80 -6.71 3.65
C GLY A 395 -37.83 -5.92 2.77
N THR A 396 -36.66 -5.49 3.27
CA THR A 396 -35.67 -4.77 2.45
C THR A 396 -35.07 -5.71 1.40
N PRO A 397 -35.12 -5.38 0.09
CA PRO A 397 -34.55 -6.25 -0.94
C PRO A 397 -33.03 -6.38 -0.80
N ARG A 398 -32.48 -7.58 -1.01
CA ARG A 398 -31.02 -7.81 -1.02
C ARG A 398 -30.27 -6.93 -2.02
N ARG A 399 -30.90 -6.62 -3.17
CA ARG A 399 -30.34 -5.71 -4.19
C ARG A 399 -30.13 -4.29 -3.65
N VAL A 400 -31.03 -3.81 -2.78
CA VAL A 400 -30.93 -2.49 -2.14
C VAL A 400 -29.76 -2.47 -1.16
N LEU A 401 -29.59 -3.53 -0.37
CA LEU A 401 -28.46 -3.65 0.56
C LEU A 401 -27.12 -3.76 -0.17
N ALA A 402 -27.06 -4.51 -1.28
CA ALA A 402 -25.89 -4.62 -2.14
C ALA A 402 -25.52 -3.27 -2.79
N ALA A 403 -26.51 -2.58 -3.37
CA ALA A 403 -26.31 -1.25 -3.93
C ALA A 403 -25.85 -0.25 -2.85
N ALA A 404 -26.43 -0.30 -1.65
CA ALA A 404 -26.01 0.55 -0.54
C ALA A 404 -24.55 0.32 -0.17
N THR A 405 -24.08 -0.93 -0.09
CA THR A 405 -22.67 -1.24 0.21
C THR A 405 -21.71 -0.79 -0.91
N LEU A 406 -22.12 -0.89 -2.18
CA LEU A 406 -21.31 -0.39 -3.30
C LEU A 406 -21.22 1.15 -3.27
N ILE A 407 -22.34 1.84 -3.05
CA ILE A 407 -22.39 3.30 -2.93
C ILE A 407 -21.58 3.78 -1.71
N GLU A 408 -21.65 3.05 -0.59
CA GLU A 408 -20.92 3.33 0.65
C GLU A 408 -19.40 3.39 0.43
N VAL A 409 -18.87 2.52 -0.44
CA VAL A 409 -17.44 2.51 -0.80
C VAL A 409 -17.12 3.48 -1.93
N PHE A 410 -17.91 3.50 -3.00
CA PHE A 410 -17.61 4.27 -4.21
C PHE A 410 -17.63 5.77 -3.99
N LEU A 411 -18.65 6.27 -3.29
CA LEU A 411 -18.96 7.69 -3.28
C LEU A 411 -17.90 8.54 -2.57
N PRO A 412 -17.34 8.15 -1.40
CA PRO A 412 -16.21 8.85 -0.81
C PRO A 412 -14.89 8.59 -1.53
N LEU A 413 -14.77 7.45 -2.21
CA LEU A 413 -13.54 7.04 -2.87
C LEU A 413 -13.22 7.89 -4.10
N VAL A 414 -14.22 8.22 -4.93
CA VAL A 414 -13.99 9.03 -6.15
C VAL A 414 -13.30 10.37 -5.85
N PRO A 415 -13.83 11.26 -4.99
CA PRO A 415 -13.17 12.53 -4.72
C PRO A 415 -11.82 12.34 -4.01
N THR A 416 -11.67 11.33 -3.15
CA THR A 416 -10.39 11.08 -2.47
C THR A 416 -9.31 10.57 -3.42
N VAL A 417 -9.65 9.73 -4.40
CA VAL A 417 -8.72 9.28 -5.47
C VAL A 417 -8.34 10.46 -6.37
N VAL A 418 -9.28 11.34 -6.72
CA VAL A 418 -8.98 12.57 -7.49
C VAL A 418 -8.02 13.47 -6.70
N LEU A 419 -8.30 13.71 -5.41
CA LEU A 419 -7.42 14.50 -4.55
C LEU A 419 -6.05 13.86 -4.36
N ALA A 420 -5.98 12.54 -4.21
CA ALA A 420 -4.71 11.80 -4.14
C ALA A 420 -3.89 11.96 -5.42
N THR A 421 -4.54 11.81 -6.57
CA THR A 421 -3.89 11.95 -7.89
C THR A 421 -3.37 13.37 -8.09
N ALA A 422 -4.19 14.38 -7.77
CA ALA A 422 -3.80 15.79 -7.86
C ALA A 422 -2.63 16.11 -6.91
N ALA A 423 -2.71 15.69 -5.65
CA ALA A 423 -1.64 15.90 -4.67
C ALA A 423 -0.33 15.21 -5.08
N GLY A 424 -0.39 14.03 -5.70
CA GLY A 424 0.79 13.34 -6.23
C GLY A 424 1.45 14.09 -7.40
N VAL A 425 0.65 14.58 -8.36
CA VAL A 425 1.17 15.43 -9.46
C VAL A 425 1.77 16.73 -8.94
N LEU A 426 1.12 17.36 -7.96
CA LEU A 426 1.63 18.56 -7.30
C LEU A 426 2.92 18.27 -6.53
N ALA A 427 3.08 17.06 -5.96
CA ALA A 427 4.32 16.66 -5.33
C ALA A 427 5.45 16.59 -6.37
N ALA A 428 5.24 15.92 -7.51
CA ALA A 428 6.25 15.88 -8.57
C ALA A 428 6.66 17.29 -9.04
N ARG A 429 5.69 18.19 -9.22
CA ARG A 429 5.95 19.59 -9.58
C ARG A 429 6.63 20.39 -8.48
N GLY A 430 6.26 20.16 -7.23
CA GLY A 430 6.89 20.81 -6.08
C GLY A 430 8.33 20.35 -5.85
N PHE A 431 8.69 19.12 -6.23
CA PHE A 431 10.06 18.63 -6.12
C PHE A 431 10.95 18.98 -7.31
N PHE A 432 10.40 19.03 -8.53
CA PHE A 432 11.19 19.13 -9.75
C PHE A 432 10.85 20.34 -10.64
N GLY A 433 9.94 21.21 -10.20
CA GLY A 433 9.44 22.34 -10.98
C GLY A 433 8.45 21.94 -12.08
N THR A 434 7.94 22.95 -12.78
CA THR A 434 7.03 22.81 -13.93
C THR A 434 7.73 22.99 -15.26
N THR A 435 8.99 23.42 -15.27
CA THR A 435 9.79 23.60 -16.47
C THR A 435 11.13 22.90 -16.37
N VAL A 436 11.61 22.38 -17.48
CA VAL A 436 12.91 21.72 -17.59
C VAL A 436 13.67 22.27 -18.80
N GLN A 437 15.00 22.20 -18.74
CA GLN A 437 15.88 22.51 -19.86
C GLN A 437 16.42 21.20 -20.44
N PRO A 438 15.86 20.70 -21.56
CA PRO A 438 16.30 19.44 -22.14
C PRO A 438 17.72 19.56 -22.73
N PRO A 439 18.55 18.52 -22.63
CA PRO A 439 19.87 18.49 -23.22
C PRO A 439 19.79 18.67 -24.74
N GLY A 440 20.67 19.52 -25.31
CA GLY A 440 20.72 19.78 -26.76
C GLY A 440 19.82 20.91 -27.27
N SER A 441 19.01 21.55 -26.42
CA SER A 441 18.13 22.68 -26.79
C SER A 441 18.85 23.99 -27.17
N GLY A 442 20.18 23.97 -27.38
CA GLY A 442 21.02 25.16 -27.53
C GLY A 442 22.07 25.14 -28.66
N ARG A 443 21.96 24.29 -29.69
CA ARG A 443 22.91 24.36 -30.83
C ARG A 443 22.22 24.85 -32.10
N VAL A 444 21.84 26.13 -32.12
CA VAL A 444 21.58 26.88 -33.36
C VAL A 444 22.60 28.03 -33.41
N PRO A 445 23.47 28.11 -34.45
CA PRO A 445 24.45 29.19 -34.54
C PRO A 445 23.75 30.57 -34.55
N GLY A 446 24.05 31.40 -33.55
CA GLY A 446 23.60 32.80 -33.48
C GLY A 446 22.38 33.10 -32.59
N ARG A 447 21.83 32.13 -31.84
CA ARG A 447 20.77 32.40 -30.85
C ARG A 447 20.82 31.41 -29.68
N ASP A 448 21.65 31.70 -28.69
CA ASP A 448 21.73 30.96 -27.42
C ASP A 448 20.54 31.33 -26.52
N VAL A 449 19.34 30.85 -26.85
CA VAL A 449 18.19 30.92 -25.96
C VAL A 449 17.72 29.50 -25.68
N THR A 450 18.24 28.91 -24.60
CA THR A 450 17.69 27.70 -23.99
C THR A 450 16.32 28.03 -23.40
N ALA A 451 15.28 28.01 -24.23
CA ALA A 451 13.93 28.28 -23.77
C ALA A 451 13.47 27.13 -22.85
N PRO A 452 13.03 27.40 -21.61
CA PRO A 452 12.51 26.37 -20.73
C PRO A 452 11.27 25.73 -21.35
N VAL A 453 11.20 24.39 -21.34
CA VAL A 453 10.06 23.63 -21.85
C VAL A 453 9.17 23.23 -20.67
N GLY A 454 7.87 23.47 -20.77
CA GLY A 454 6.90 23.07 -19.75
C GLY A 454 6.74 21.55 -19.68
N VAL A 455 6.79 21.00 -18.47
CA VAL A 455 6.57 19.57 -18.22
C VAL A 455 5.08 19.24 -18.38
N PRO A 456 4.69 18.43 -19.39
CA PRO A 456 3.32 18.08 -19.62
C PRO A 456 2.80 17.15 -18.51
N VAL A 457 1.52 17.29 -18.17
CA VAL A 457 0.88 16.38 -17.21
C VAL A 457 0.59 15.04 -17.90
N PRO A 458 0.99 13.89 -17.33
CA PRO A 458 0.76 12.56 -17.90
C PRO A 458 -0.69 12.09 -17.76
N TRP A 459 -1.63 12.76 -18.45
CA TRP A 459 -3.07 12.51 -18.33
C TRP A 459 -3.45 11.05 -18.59
N VAL A 460 -2.80 10.39 -19.54
CA VAL A 460 -3.08 8.98 -19.87
C VAL A 460 -2.74 8.08 -18.70
N GLN A 461 -1.50 8.14 -18.20
CA GLN A 461 -1.02 7.31 -17.10
C GLN A 461 -1.81 7.59 -15.81
N LEU A 462 -2.14 8.85 -15.53
CA LEU A 462 -2.95 9.23 -14.38
C LEU A 462 -4.39 8.72 -14.50
N SER A 463 -4.99 8.74 -15.70
CA SER A 463 -6.33 8.20 -15.92
C SER A 463 -6.37 6.68 -15.76
N VAL A 464 -5.32 5.97 -16.22
CA VAL A 464 -5.17 4.52 -16.02
C VAL A 464 -4.98 4.19 -14.54
N LEU A 465 -4.15 4.94 -13.82
CA LEU A 465 -3.93 4.76 -12.39
C LEU A 465 -5.21 5.00 -11.58
N ALA A 466 -5.84 6.17 -11.75
CA ALA A 466 -7.04 6.54 -10.99
C ALA A 466 -8.25 5.68 -11.38
N GLY A 467 -8.51 5.54 -12.68
CA GLY A 467 -9.62 4.75 -13.21
C GLY A 467 -9.46 3.25 -12.91
N GLY A 468 -8.25 2.72 -13.11
CA GLY A 468 -7.92 1.33 -12.79
C GLY A 468 -8.06 1.02 -11.31
N THR A 469 -7.63 1.93 -10.42
CA THR A 469 -7.80 1.77 -8.98
C THR A 469 -9.28 1.79 -8.58
N LEU A 470 -10.07 2.73 -9.11
CA LEU A 470 -11.52 2.79 -8.85
C LEU A 470 -12.23 1.52 -9.34
N ALA A 471 -11.88 1.04 -10.54
CA ALA A 471 -12.43 -0.19 -11.10
C ALA A 471 -12.06 -1.42 -10.25
N ALA A 472 -10.80 -1.54 -9.83
CA ALA A 472 -10.32 -2.64 -9.00
C ALA A 472 -11.01 -2.65 -7.62
N VAL A 473 -11.14 -1.49 -6.98
CA VAL A 473 -11.87 -1.36 -5.72
C VAL A 473 -13.34 -1.75 -5.89
N MET A 474 -13.99 -1.32 -6.96
CA MET A 474 -15.38 -1.67 -7.22
C MET A 474 -15.58 -3.16 -7.50
N LEU A 475 -14.69 -3.76 -8.29
CA LEU A 475 -14.69 -5.19 -8.56
C LEU A 475 -14.55 -5.99 -7.26
N VAL A 476 -13.61 -5.60 -6.40
CA VAL A 476 -13.37 -6.25 -5.12
C VAL A 476 -14.51 -6.03 -4.12
N THR A 477 -15.10 -4.83 -4.10
CA THR A 477 -16.28 -4.57 -3.27
C THR A 477 -17.46 -5.41 -3.75
N ALA A 478 -17.64 -5.58 -5.06
CA ALA A 478 -18.64 -6.48 -5.62
C ALA A 478 -18.37 -7.95 -5.26
N LEU A 479 -17.11 -8.38 -5.23
CA LEU A 479 -16.72 -9.72 -4.78
C LEU A 479 -17.05 -9.93 -3.29
N ALA A 480 -16.88 -8.92 -2.45
CA ALA A 480 -17.29 -8.96 -1.04
C ALA A 480 -18.79 -9.23 -0.85
N LEU A 481 -19.63 -8.89 -1.83
CA LEU A 481 -21.08 -9.15 -1.80
C LEU A 481 -21.43 -10.65 -1.82
N ILE A 482 -20.49 -11.54 -2.14
CA ILE A 482 -20.70 -13.00 -1.99
C ILE A 482 -21.04 -13.33 -0.52
N PHE A 483 -20.45 -12.62 0.44
CA PHE A 483 -20.76 -12.79 1.86
C PHE A 483 -22.15 -12.27 2.24
N LEU A 484 -22.73 -11.36 1.46
CA LEU A 484 -24.04 -10.76 1.73
C LEU A 484 -25.17 -11.80 1.69
N ARG A 485 -25.11 -12.78 0.78
CA ARG A 485 -26.14 -13.84 0.68
C ARG A 485 -26.26 -14.65 1.97
N ARG A 486 -25.12 -15.01 2.57
CA ARG A 486 -25.09 -15.77 3.83
C ARG A 486 -25.50 -14.88 5.00
N SER A 487 -24.99 -13.65 5.06
CA SER A 487 -25.27 -12.70 6.14
C SER A 487 -26.71 -12.16 6.17
N THR A 488 -27.51 -12.38 5.12
CA THR A 488 -28.93 -11.95 5.04
C THR A 488 -29.92 -13.11 5.22
N SER A 489 -29.47 -14.25 5.76
CA SER A 489 -30.38 -15.34 6.09
C SER A 489 -31.12 -15.07 7.40
N VAL A 490 -32.44 -15.28 7.42
CA VAL A 490 -33.27 -15.12 8.63
C VAL A 490 -32.86 -16.11 9.73
N THR A 491 -32.21 -17.23 9.37
CA THR A 491 -31.64 -18.18 10.33
C THR A 491 -30.58 -17.56 11.25
N GLU A 492 -29.91 -16.47 10.82
CA GLU A 492 -28.94 -15.74 11.66
C GLU A 492 -29.62 -15.05 12.87
N LEU A 493 -30.94 -14.86 12.84
CA LEU A 493 -31.70 -14.36 13.99
C LEU A 493 -31.98 -15.46 15.03
N ARG A 494 -31.98 -16.73 14.62
CA ARG A 494 -32.29 -17.89 15.49
C ARG A 494 -31.07 -18.40 16.25
N THR A 495 -29.85 -18.12 15.79
CA THR A 495 -28.63 -18.49 16.51
C THR A 495 -28.47 -17.59 17.74
N ALA A 496 -29.00 -18.07 18.87
CA ALA A 496 -28.79 -17.54 20.21
C ALA A 496 -27.29 -17.44 20.53
N ALA A 497 -26.95 -16.49 21.41
CA ALA A 497 -25.59 -16.07 21.74
C ALA A 497 -24.69 -17.21 22.23
#